data_AF-A0A7L4PIV8-F1
#
_entry.id   AF-A0A7L4PIV8-F1
#
_cell.length_a   1.000
_cell.length_b   1.000
_cell.length_c   1.000
_cell.angle_alpha   90.00
_cell.angle_beta   90.00
_cell.angle_gamma   90.00
#
_symmetry.space_group_name_H-M   'P 1'
#
loop_
_entity.id
_entity.type
_entity.pdbx_description
1 polymer ?
#
loop_
_entity_poly.entity_id
_entity_poly.type
_entity_poly.pdbx_seq_one_letter_code
_entity_poly.pdbx_strand_id
1 'polypeptide(L)'
;MLRIGDWIRFYTLVPLAGALLAGENAGRMPVILIIYFFLIGYAFVVNNYFDVEIDRLHSRKMGQRKNPMANGGASERGVIVLIFLLVGLALLLSVETSLAGTALVVLNLLLFTAYSASPIRLKERVGLDVLTHGLMFGFLPLLA
;
A
#
# COMPACT_ATOMS: atom_id res chain seq x y z
N MET A 1 -3.48 5.87 -10.68
CA MET A 1 -3.42 4.51 -10.09
C MET A 1 -2.73 4.53 -8.74
N LEU A 2 -1.46 4.96 -8.66
CA LEU A 2 -0.68 4.97 -7.42
C LEU A 2 -1.09 6.04 -6.39
N ARG A 3 -1.79 7.10 -6.85
CA ARG A 3 -2.30 8.20 -5.99
C ARG A 3 -1.22 8.87 -5.12
N ILE A 4 0.00 9.02 -5.64
CA ILE A 4 1.18 9.55 -4.92
C ILE A 4 0.89 10.83 -4.12
N GLY A 5 0.18 11.79 -4.73
CA GLY A 5 -0.18 13.04 -4.07
C GLY A 5 -1.07 12.90 -2.83
N ASP A 6 -1.81 11.79 -2.69
CA ASP A 6 -2.68 11.53 -1.53
C ASP A 6 -1.88 11.04 -0.31
N TRP A 7 -0.68 10.49 -0.49
CA TRP A 7 0.02 9.78 0.59
C TRP A 7 1.47 10.20 0.85
N ILE A 8 2.17 10.76 -0.15
CA ILE A 8 3.61 11.05 -0.07
C ILE A 8 3.98 11.97 1.10
N ARG A 9 3.07 12.85 1.52
CA ARG A 9 3.29 13.86 2.57
C ARG A 9 3.11 13.32 3.99
N PHE A 10 2.35 12.25 4.16
CA PHE A 10 1.92 11.78 5.48
C PHE A 10 2.62 10.49 5.88
N TYR A 11 2.70 9.54 4.96
CA TYR A 11 3.03 8.16 5.29
C TYR A 11 4.51 7.84 5.16
N THR A 12 5.27 8.62 4.39
CA THR A 12 6.72 8.41 4.20
C THR A 12 7.54 8.65 5.47
N LEU A 13 7.03 9.46 6.39
CA LEU A 13 7.72 9.78 7.66
C LEU A 13 7.66 8.62 8.66
N VAL A 14 6.63 7.78 8.58
CA VAL A 14 6.41 6.68 9.53
C VAL A 14 7.53 5.63 9.52
N PRO A 15 7.90 5.02 8.37
CA PRO A 15 8.98 4.04 8.35
C PRO A 15 10.34 4.67 8.64
N LEU A 16 10.56 5.93 8.29
CA LEU A 16 11.79 6.64 8.66
C LEU A 16 11.91 6.85 10.16
N ALA A 17 10.82 7.26 10.82
CA ALA A 17 10.79 7.38 12.27
C ALA A 17 11.07 6.02 12.93
N GLY A 18 10.49 4.94 12.40
CA GLY A 18 10.75 3.58 12.85
C GLY A 18 12.23 3.19 12.79
N ALA A 19 12.81 3.34 11.60
CA ALA A 19 14.23 3.06 11.36
C ALA A 19 15.14 3.89 12.28
N LEU A 20 14.86 5.19 12.45
CA LEU A 20 15.62 6.07 13.34
C LEU A 20 15.54 5.63 14.80
N LEU A 21 14.34 5.28 15.29
CA LEU A 21 14.13 4.82 16.66
C LEU A 21 14.79 3.45 16.92
N ALA A 22 14.88 2.61 15.89
CA ALA A 22 15.60 1.34 15.93
C ALA A 22 17.13 1.51 15.86
N GLY A 23 17.63 2.73 15.66
CA GLY A 23 19.07 3.00 15.53
C GLY A 23 19.65 2.51 14.21
N GLU A 24 18.86 2.41 13.14
CA GLU A 24 19.33 1.89 11.87
C GLU A 24 20.32 2.82 11.15
N ASN A 25 21.17 2.21 10.33
CA ASN A 25 22.16 2.93 9.54
C ASN A 25 21.49 3.83 8.49
N ALA A 26 21.92 5.10 8.42
CA ALA A 26 21.44 6.06 7.44
C ALA A 26 21.54 5.57 5.98
N GLY A 27 22.53 4.74 5.66
CA GLY A 27 22.68 4.12 4.34
C GLY A 27 21.55 3.17 3.93
N ARG A 28 20.79 2.63 4.90
CA ARG A 28 19.64 1.75 4.66
C ARG A 28 18.31 2.49 4.52
N MET A 29 18.23 3.75 4.92
CA MET A 29 17.00 4.54 4.84
C MET A 29 16.42 4.64 3.42
N PRO A 30 17.23 4.82 2.35
CA PRO A 30 16.71 4.82 0.99
C PRO A 30 16.04 3.49 0.61
N VAL A 31 16.60 2.36 1.03
CA VAL A 31 16.02 1.03 0.76
C VAL A 31 14.66 0.88 1.44
N ILE A 32 14.57 1.26 2.72
CA ILE A 32 13.32 1.24 3.48
C ILE A 32 12.25 2.12 2.82
N LEU A 33 12.61 3.32 2.37
CA LEU A 33 11.70 4.21 1.65
C LEU A 33 11.23 3.64 0.31
N ILE A 34 12.12 2.98 -0.44
CA ILE A 34 11.77 2.36 -1.73
C ILE A 34 10.84 1.16 -1.51
N ILE A 35 11.11 0.32 -0.51
CA ILE A 35 10.20 -0.77 -0.11
C ILE A 35 8.83 -0.19 0.25
N TYR A 36 8.82 0.85 1.08
CA TYR A 36 7.57 1.48 1.49
C TYR A 36 6.79 2.11 0.34
N PHE A 37 7.50 2.73 -0.62
CA PHE A 37 6.91 3.27 -1.85
C PHE A 37 6.16 2.18 -2.64
N PHE A 38 6.76 0.99 -2.78
CA PHE A 38 6.09 -0.12 -3.45
C PHE A 38 4.92 -0.68 -2.65
N LEU A 39 5.04 -0.77 -1.32
CA LEU A 39 3.95 -1.20 -0.43
C LEU A 39 2.73 -0.28 -0.52
N ILE A 40 2.91 1.03 -0.36
CA ILE A 40 1.79 1.98 -0.42
C ILE A 40 1.25 2.11 -1.84
N GLY A 41 2.12 2.03 -2.86
CA GLY A 41 1.69 1.91 -4.25
C GLY A 41 0.76 0.72 -4.45
N TYR A 42 1.14 -0.45 -3.92
CA TYR A 42 0.33 -1.66 -3.95
C TYR A 42 -1.01 -1.45 -3.24
N ALA A 43 -1.02 -0.85 -2.04
CA ALA A 43 -2.23 -0.56 -1.27
C ALA A 43 -3.28 0.21 -2.09
N PHE A 44 -2.85 1.27 -2.79
CA PHE A 44 -3.76 2.05 -3.64
C PHE A 44 -4.15 1.33 -4.93
N VAL A 45 -3.24 0.55 -5.52
CA VAL A 45 -3.52 -0.20 -6.76
C VAL A 45 -4.53 -1.30 -6.49
N VAL A 46 -4.32 -2.12 -5.45
CA VAL A 46 -5.24 -3.21 -5.07
C VAL A 46 -6.58 -2.64 -4.62
N ASN A 47 -6.60 -1.52 -3.90
CA ASN A 47 -7.83 -0.83 -3.55
C ASN A 47 -8.62 -0.41 -4.80
N ASN A 48 -7.98 0.28 -5.74
CA ASN A 48 -8.63 0.70 -6.98
C ASN A 48 -9.10 -0.48 -7.84
N TYR A 49 -8.37 -1.61 -7.83
CA TYR A 49 -8.74 -2.82 -8.58
C TYR A 49 -10.05 -3.43 -8.08
N PHE A 50 -10.25 -3.52 -6.75
CA PHE A 50 -11.49 -4.06 -6.18
C PHE A 50 -12.64 -3.04 -6.08
N ASP A 51 -12.34 -1.74 -6.18
CA ASP A 51 -13.33 -0.66 -6.07
C ASP A 51 -13.79 -0.10 -7.42
N VAL A 52 -13.45 -0.73 -8.56
CA VAL A 52 -13.77 -0.22 -9.91
C VAL A 52 -15.25 0.14 -10.08
N GLU A 53 -16.15 -0.77 -9.70
CA GLU A 53 -17.60 -0.58 -9.87
C GLU A 53 -18.13 0.52 -8.95
N ILE A 54 -17.72 0.52 -7.68
CA ILE A 54 -18.13 1.52 -6.69
C ILE A 54 -17.60 2.91 -7.09
N ASP A 55 -16.35 2.99 -7.52
CA ASP A 55 -15.71 4.24 -7.92
C ASP A 55 -16.33 4.81 -9.19
N ARG A 56 -16.85 3.96 -10.09
CA ARG A 56 -17.57 4.40 -11.29
C ARG A 56 -18.87 5.13 -10.96
N LEU A 57 -19.54 4.72 -9.89
CA LEU A 57 -20.78 5.35 -9.41
C LEU A 57 -20.54 6.64 -8.62
N HIS A 58 -19.29 6.90 -8.20
CA HIS A 58 -18.96 8.05 -7.35
C HIS A 58 -18.50 9.27 -8.17
N SER A 59 -19.43 10.20 -8.46
CA SER A 59 -19.22 11.35 -9.37
C SER A 59 -17.96 12.18 -9.06
N ARG A 60 -17.62 12.39 -7.79
CA ARG A 60 -16.42 13.15 -7.40
C ARG A 60 -15.12 12.43 -7.75
N LYS A 61 -15.04 11.11 -7.54
CA LYS A 61 -13.84 10.29 -7.82
C LYS A 61 -13.65 10.16 -9.33
N MET A 62 -14.75 10.06 -10.08
CA MET A 62 -14.75 10.12 -11.55
C MET A 62 -14.23 11.46 -12.05
N GLY A 63 -14.76 12.58 -11.54
CA GLY A 63 -14.28 13.92 -11.91
C GLY A 63 -12.79 14.16 -11.62
N GLN A 64 -12.27 13.55 -10.54
CA GLN A 64 -10.84 13.65 -10.16
C GLN A 64 -9.94 12.59 -10.82
N ARG A 65 -10.50 11.67 -11.61
CA ARG A 65 -9.77 10.55 -12.24
C ARG A 65 -8.90 9.74 -11.27
N LYS A 66 -9.33 9.61 -10.00
CA LYS A 66 -8.53 8.96 -8.94
C LYS A 66 -8.30 7.46 -9.19
N ASN A 67 -9.26 6.81 -9.83
CA ASN A 67 -9.18 5.41 -10.26
C ASN A 67 -9.22 5.33 -11.81
N PRO A 68 -8.07 5.21 -12.49
CA PRO A 68 -8.03 5.13 -13.94
C PRO A 68 -8.79 3.93 -14.52
N MET A 69 -8.92 2.81 -13.81
CA MET A 69 -9.72 1.69 -14.29
C MET A 69 -11.21 2.04 -14.35
N ALA A 70 -11.75 2.69 -13.32
CA ALA A 70 -13.15 3.13 -13.30
C ALA A 70 -13.47 4.09 -14.46
N ASN A 71 -12.49 4.88 -14.89
CA ASN A 71 -12.58 5.87 -15.97
C ASN A 71 -12.18 5.33 -17.36
N GLY A 72 -11.83 4.04 -17.49
CA GLY A 72 -11.39 3.44 -18.76
C GLY A 72 -9.98 3.86 -19.21
N GLY A 73 -9.20 4.55 -18.36
CA GLY A 73 -7.84 4.98 -18.64
C GLY A 73 -6.75 3.95 -18.30
N ALA A 74 -7.11 2.79 -17.76
CA ALA A 74 -6.20 1.67 -17.52
C ALA A 74 -6.90 0.34 -17.79
N SER A 75 -6.20 -0.59 -18.46
CA SER A 75 -6.70 -1.95 -18.69
C SER A 75 -6.51 -2.82 -17.45
N GLU A 76 -7.39 -3.79 -17.27
CA GLU A 76 -7.31 -4.76 -16.18
C GLU A 76 -5.97 -5.51 -16.18
N ARG A 77 -5.54 -6.00 -17.36
CA ARG A 77 -4.26 -6.68 -17.54
C ARG A 77 -3.08 -5.80 -17.10
N GLY A 78 -3.08 -4.53 -17.47
CA GLY A 78 -2.03 -3.59 -17.08
C GLY A 78 -1.98 -3.36 -15.57
N VAL A 79 -3.14 -3.31 -14.92
CA VAL A 79 -3.21 -3.19 -13.45
C VAL A 79 -2.77 -4.46 -12.75
N ILE A 80 -3.12 -5.64 -13.24
CA ILE A 80 -2.65 -6.91 -12.68
C ILE A 80 -1.12 -7.01 -12.78
N VAL A 81 -0.54 -6.66 -13.93
CA VAL A 81 0.92 -6.59 -14.08
C VAL A 81 1.54 -5.62 -13.07
N LEU A 82 0.95 -4.43 -12.90
CA LEU A 82 1.42 -3.46 -11.92
C LEU A 82 1.33 -4.00 -10.48
N ILE A 83 0.27 -4.72 -10.12
CA ILE A 83 0.14 -5.38 -8.82
C ILE A 83 1.32 -6.34 -8.59
N PHE A 84 1.57 -7.25 -9.54
CA PHE A 84 2.66 -8.22 -9.41
C PHE A 84 4.04 -7.55 -9.37
N LEU A 85 4.25 -6.46 -10.12
CA LEU A 85 5.49 -5.70 -10.06
C LEU A 85 5.72 -5.07 -8.70
N LEU A 86 4.70 -4.43 -8.12
CA LEU A 86 4.82 -3.76 -6.82
C LEU A 86 5.06 -4.76 -5.69
N VAL A 87 4.31 -5.88 -5.70
CA VAL A 87 4.52 -6.98 -4.73
C VAL A 87 5.90 -7.59 -4.90
N GLY A 88 6.28 -7.95 -6.13
CA GLY A 88 7.56 -8.59 -6.42
C GLY A 88 8.75 -7.72 -6.04
N LEU A 89 8.71 -6.42 -6.35
CA LEU A 89 9.79 -5.48 -6.01
C LEU A 89 9.86 -5.21 -4.50
N ALA A 90 8.72 -5.08 -3.82
CA ALA A 90 8.70 -4.92 -2.36
C ALA A 90 9.32 -6.15 -1.67
N LEU A 91 8.94 -7.36 -2.09
CA LEU A 91 9.46 -8.61 -1.53
C LEU A 91 10.95 -8.79 -1.85
N LEU A 92 11.36 -8.57 -3.10
CA LEU A 92 12.75 -8.67 -3.53
C LEU A 92 13.66 -7.77 -2.69
N LEU A 93 13.28 -6.50 -2.53
CA LEU A 93 14.07 -5.55 -1.74
C LEU A 93 14.01 -5.84 -0.24
N SER A 94 12.93 -6.41 0.27
CA SER A 94 12.80 -6.72 1.69
C SER A 94 13.82 -7.76 2.19
N VAL A 95 14.43 -8.54 1.29
CA VAL A 95 15.51 -9.49 1.63
C VAL A 95 16.76 -8.77 2.13
N GLU A 96 16.98 -7.52 1.72
CA GLU A 96 18.11 -6.68 2.18
C GLU A 96 17.90 -6.11 3.60
N THR A 97 16.75 -6.40 4.22
CA THR A 97 16.43 -5.96 5.59
C THR A 97 16.81 -7.07 6.59
N SER A 98 15.91 -7.40 7.52
CA SER A 98 16.03 -8.56 8.40
C SER A 98 14.88 -9.53 8.12
N LEU A 99 14.98 -10.77 8.63
CA LEU A 99 13.85 -11.72 8.56
C LEU A 99 12.57 -11.13 9.15
N ALA A 100 12.69 -10.35 10.23
CA ALA A 100 11.57 -9.64 10.83
C ALA A 100 11.02 -8.54 9.89
N GLY A 101 11.89 -7.75 9.27
CA GLY A 101 11.50 -6.74 8.28
C GLY A 101 10.76 -7.35 7.08
N THR A 102 11.30 -8.43 6.51
CA THR A 102 10.62 -9.21 5.45
C THR A 102 9.25 -9.70 5.91
N ALA A 103 9.15 -10.27 7.12
CA ALA A 103 7.87 -10.74 7.66
C ALA A 103 6.86 -9.60 7.83
N LEU A 104 7.29 -8.41 8.25
CA LEU A 104 6.45 -7.22 8.34
C LEU A 104 5.98 -6.72 6.98
N VAL A 105 6.84 -6.75 5.95
CA VAL A 105 6.46 -6.44 4.56
C VAL A 105 5.38 -7.40 4.07
N VAL A 106 5.57 -8.71 4.27
CA VAL A 106 4.59 -9.75 3.91
C VAL A 106 3.27 -9.52 4.64
N LEU A 107 3.31 -9.29 5.96
CA LEU A 107 2.11 -9.02 6.75
C LEU A 107 1.37 -7.78 6.26
N ASN A 108 2.09 -6.73 5.90
CA ASN A 108 1.48 -5.50 5.41
C ASN A 108 0.81 -5.71 4.03
N LEU A 109 1.44 -6.46 3.12
CA LEU A 109 0.83 -6.87 1.86
C LEU A 109 -0.47 -7.67 2.08
N LEU A 110 -0.47 -8.61 3.03
CA LEU A 110 -1.66 -9.38 3.38
C LEU A 110 -2.76 -8.48 3.94
N LEU A 111 -2.44 -7.51 4.79
CA LEU A 111 -3.42 -6.55 5.32
C LEU A 111 -3.98 -5.64 4.23
N PHE A 112 -3.15 -5.08 3.34
CA PHE A 112 -3.63 -4.29 2.20
C PHE A 112 -4.57 -5.09 1.29
N THR A 113 -4.26 -6.37 1.07
CA THR A 113 -5.12 -7.31 0.34
C THR A 113 -6.43 -7.50 1.09
N ALA A 114 -6.38 -7.93 2.34
CA ALA A 114 -7.55 -8.24 3.15
C ALA A 114 -8.47 -7.01 3.36
N TYR A 115 -7.87 -5.82 3.44
CA TYR A 115 -8.59 -4.54 3.52
C TYR A 115 -9.46 -4.30 2.29
N SER A 116 -8.98 -4.64 1.10
CA SER A 116 -9.62 -4.28 -0.18
C SER A 116 -10.35 -5.43 -0.87
N ALA A 117 -9.83 -6.65 -0.81
CA ALA A 117 -10.26 -7.79 -1.61
C ALA A 117 -11.49 -8.48 -1.03
N SER A 118 -12.42 -8.86 -1.92
CA SER A 118 -13.53 -9.76 -1.60
C SER A 118 -13.04 -11.20 -1.40
N PRO A 119 -13.58 -12.00 -0.46
CA PRO A 119 -14.74 -11.73 0.41
C PRO A 119 -14.39 -11.11 1.77
N ILE A 120 -13.11 -10.83 2.06
CA ILE A 120 -12.69 -10.38 3.39
C ILE A 120 -13.10 -8.91 3.62
N ARG A 121 -12.63 -8.03 2.72
CA ARG A 121 -12.93 -6.60 2.59
C ARG A 121 -13.07 -5.87 3.94
N LEU A 122 -12.01 -5.89 4.73
CA LEU A 122 -12.03 -5.40 6.14
C LEU A 122 -12.49 -3.95 6.27
N LYS A 123 -12.30 -3.12 5.23
CA LYS A 123 -12.76 -1.73 5.19
C LYS A 123 -14.28 -1.54 5.31
N GLU A 124 -15.06 -2.59 5.11
CA GLU A 124 -16.54 -2.56 5.23
C GLU A 124 -17.02 -3.03 6.61
N ARG A 125 -16.09 -3.42 7.50
CA ARG A 125 -16.40 -3.95 8.83
C ARG A 125 -16.09 -2.90 9.88
N VAL A 126 -17.11 -2.44 10.60
CA VAL A 126 -17.00 -1.41 11.65
C VAL A 126 -15.94 -1.79 12.68
N GLY A 127 -15.01 -0.87 12.96
CA GLY A 127 -13.91 -1.04 13.91
C GLY A 127 -12.70 -1.74 13.31
N LEU A 128 -12.91 -2.78 12.49
CA LEU A 128 -11.84 -3.43 11.75
C LEU A 128 -11.26 -2.52 10.67
N ASP A 129 -12.07 -1.65 10.07
CA ASP A 129 -11.63 -0.62 9.14
C ASP A 129 -10.56 0.28 9.77
N VAL A 130 -10.85 0.88 10.92
CA VAL A 130 -9.94 1.80 11.63
C VAL A 130 -8.71 1.05 12.14
N LEU A 131 -8.91 -0.13 12.75
CA LEU A 131 -7.82 -0.94 13.28
C LEU A 131 -6.82 -1.33 12.17
N THR A 132 -7.32 -1.90 11.08
CA THR A 132 -6.47 -2.36 9.98
C THR A 132 -5.79 -1.20 9.28
N HIS A 133 -6.46 -0.05 9.13
CA HIS A 133 -5.87 1.17 8.59
C HIS A 133 -4.71 1.68 9.46
N GLY A 134 -4.89 1.72 10.78
CA GLY A 134 -3.84 2.09 11.73
C GLY A 134 -2.65 1.13 11.70
N LEU A 135 -2.90 -0.17 11.54
CA LEU A 135 -1.85 -1.18 11.41
C LEU A 135 -1.05 -1.02 10.11
N MET A 136 -1.73 -0.96 8.96
CA MET A 136 -1.08 -1.03 7.65
C MET A 136 -0.28 0.23 7.29
N PHE A 137 -0.74 1.39 7.75
CA PHE A 137 -0.10 2.66 7.43
C PHE A 137 0.68 3.31 8.58
N GLY A 138 0.44 2.87 9.82
CA GLY A 138 1.09 3.41 11.02
C GLY A 138 1.99 2.39 11.69
N PHE A 139 1.38 1.42 12.37
CA PHE A 139 2.11 0.55 13.30
C PHE A 139 3.11 -0.39 12.61
N LEU A 140 2.72 -1.12 11.55
CA LEU A 140 3.64 -2.05 10.89
C LEU A 140 4.79 -1.32 10.18
N PRO A 141 4.57 -0.22 9.43
CA PRO A 141 5.67 0.54 8.85
C PRO A 141 6.63 1.11 9.89
N LEU A 142 6.14 1.47 11.09
CA LEU A 142 6.98 1.94 12.18
C LEU A 142 7.91 0.85 12.73
N LEU A 143 7.52 -0.42 12.65
CA LEU A 143 8.31 -1.55 13.14
C LEU A 143 9.28 -2.14 12.10
N ALA A 144 9.13 -1.75 10.82
CA ALA A 144 9.78 -2.37 9.68
C ALA A 144 11.16 -1.78 9.35
#